data_AF-A0A1Y4WL28-F1
#
_entry.id   AF-A0A1Y4WL28-F1
#
_cell.length_a   1.000
_cell.length_b   1.000
_cell.length_c   1.000
_cell.angle_alpha   90.00
_cell.angle_beta   90.00
_cell.angle_gamma   90.00
#
_symmetry.space_group_name_H-M   'P 1'
#
loop_
_entity.id
_entity.type
_entity.pdbx_description
1 polymer ?
#
loop_
_entity_poly.entity_id
_entity_poly.type
_entity_poly.pdbx_seq_one_letter_code
_entity_poly.pdbx_strand_id
1 'polypeptide(L)'
;MRRYEKYKSSKEAVWYNSIPVNWVSTKMRKVFSERREKVSDKDYPPLSVGKMGVVPQLDTAVKTDNGDNRKLIRKGDFAINSRSDRKGSGGMSNYDGSASLIITVLKPHHELNVNFYHYLLRNHYFSEEFYRNGKGLVSDLWTTKWEEMRNIYIPVPPREEQDQIVRYLDWQISKINHMIHGFQKQIKLLEERKVTLINNAVTKGIDPTVPVQNIPGCWMGNIPAHWKMIPSKRVFVEGKERRRDEDVSATASQKYGIISQEEYMRREGRRIVVANQGLDNWKHVDLGNFVISLRSFQRLMKCHHS
;
A
#
# COMPACT_ATOMS: atom_id res chain seq x y z
N MET A 1 -26.69 -11.74 10.39
CA MET A 1 -26.85 -13.15 9.99
C MET A 1 -27.14 -13.96 11.25
N ARG A 2 -28.09 -14.90 11.24
CA ARG A 2 -28.39 -15.75 12.41
C ARG A 2 -27.30 -16.82 12.56
N ARG A 3 -27.02 -17.24 13.80
CA ARG A 3 -26.10 -18.35 14.08
C ARG A 3 -26.75 -19.65 13.61
N TYR A 4 -25.95 -20.57 13.05
CA TYR A 4 -26.43 -21.90 12.71
C TYR A 4 -26.67 -22.73 13.98
N GLU A 5 -27.81 -23.42 14.03
CA GLU A 5 -28.22 -24.21 15.20
C GLU A 5 -27.50 -25.56 15.27
N LYS A 6 -27.18 -26.15 14.11
CA LYS A 6 -26.59 -27.49 14.03
C LYS A 6 -25.42 -27.51 13.03
N TYR A 7 -24.38 -28.23 13.43
CA TYR A 7 -23.19 -28.49 12.62
C TYR A 7 -22.98 -29.99 12.48
N LYS A 8 -22.39 -30.40 11.37
CA LYS A 8 -21.88 -31.75 11.15
C LYS A 8 -20.36 -31.70 11.02
N SER A 9 -19.69 -32.75 11.48
CA SER A 9 -18.23 -32.91 11.32
C SER A 9 -17.90 -33.12 9.83
N SER A 10 -16.80 -32.50 9.37
CA SER A 10 -16.25 -32.70 8.04
C SER A 10 -14.99 -33.56 8.16
N LYS A 11 -15.13 -34.87 8.00
CA LYS A 11 -14.01 -35.82 8.18
C LYS A 11 -13.02 -35.79 7.01
N GLU A 12 -13.48 -35.35 5.85
CA GLU A 12 -12.73 -35.38 4.60
C GLU A 12 -11.87 -34.13 4.40
N ALA A 13 -12.16 -33.04 5.12
CA ALA A 13 -11.45 -31.78 5.01
C ALA A 13 -10.43 -31.63 6.12
N VAL A 14 -9.23 -31.17 5.78
CA VAL A 14 -8.13 -30.98 6.74
C VAL A 14 -8.17 -29.59 7.39
N TRP A 15 -8.74 -28.60 6.71
CA TRP A 15 -8.63 -27.18 7.09
C TRP A 15 -9.90 -26.58 7.71
N TYR A 16 -10.95 -27.38 7.86
CA TYR A 16 -12.14 -27.05 8.64
C TYR A 16 -12.72 -28.31 9.26
N ASN A 17 -13.11 -28.23 10.55
CA ASN A 17 -13.52 -29.39 11.34
C ASN A 17 -15.03 -29.70 11.21
N SER A 18 -15.86 -28.68 11.00
CA SER A 18 -17.31 -28.81 10.92
C SER A 18 -17.92 -27.74 10.01
N ILE A 19 -19.08 -28.06 9.45
CA ILE A 19 -19.88 -27.17 8.60
C ILE A 19 -21.35 -27.24 9.03
N PRO A 20 -22.16 -26.20 8.75
CA PRO A 20 -23.60 -26.27 8.94
C PRO A 20 -24.21 -27.51 8.25
N VAL A 21 -25.26 -28.08 8.85
CA VAL A 21 -25.84 -29.34 8.38
C VAL A 21 -26.33 -29.30 6.93
N ASN A 22 -26.80 -28.14 6.48
CA ASN A 22 -27.31 -27.86 5.14
C ASN A 22 -26.20 -27.54 4.11
N TRP A 23 -24.93 -27.44 4.53
CA TRP A 23 -23.81 -27.26 3.61
C TRP A 23 -23.31 -28.58 3.05
N VAL A 24 -22.73 -28.54 1.86
CA VAL A 24 -22.06 -29.68 1.24
C VAL A 24 -20.55 -29.49 1.30
N SER A 25 -19.80 -30.53 1.65
CA SER A 25 -18.33 -30.57 1.54
C SER A 25 -17.97 -31.36 0.29
N THR A 26 -17.23 -30.77 -0.65
CA THR A 26 -16.86 -31.46 -1.90
C THR A 26 -15.50 -31.04 -2.41
N LYS A 27 -14.92 -31.85 -3.30
CA LYS A 27 -13.61 -31.57 -3.90
C LYS A 27 -13.69 -30.39 -4.85
N MET A 28 -12.65 -29.54 -4.87
CA MET A 28 -12.56 -28.38 -5.77
C MET A 28 -12.86 -28.70 -7.22
N ARG A 29 -12.39 -29.85 -7.74
CA ARG A 29 -12.67 -30.31 -9.12
C ARG A 29 -14.15 -30.46 -9.48
N LYS A 30 -15.06 -30.55 -8.50
CA LYS A 30 -16.51 -30.59 -8.74
C LYS A 30 -17.08 -29.18 -8.96
N VAL A 31 -16.40 -28.16 -8.42
CA VAL A 31 -16.85 -26.76 -8.38
C VAL A 31 -16.10 -25.92 -9.42
N PHE A 32 -14.85 -26.27 -9.71
CA PHE A 32 -13.96 -25.55 -10.61
C PHE A 32 -13.23 -26.49 -11.59
N SER A 33 -12.84 -25.93 -12.73
CA SER A 33 -11.89 -26.49 -13.70
C SER A 33 -10.75 -25.50 -13.95
N GLU A 34 -9.59 -26.01 -14.36
CA GLU A 34 -8.48 -25.13 -14.73
C GLU A 34 -8.68 -24.57 -16.15
N ARG A 35 -8.50 -23.26 -16.30
CA ARG A 35 -8.33 -22.62 -17.61
C ARG A 35 -6.86 -22.72 -18.02
N ARG A 36 -6.62 -23.46 -19.11
CA ARG A 36 -5.28 -23.67 -19.70
C ARG A 36 -5.03 -22.88 -20.97
N GLU A 37 -6.04 -22.16 -21.45
CA GLU A 37 -5.99 -21.35 -22.66
C GLU A 37 -4.88 -20.30 -22.56
N LYS A 38 -4.06 -20.24 -23.61
CA LYS A 38 -2.94 -19.31 -23.73
C LYS A 38 -3.26 -18.21 -24.72
N VAL A 39 -2.82 -17.00 -24.41
CA VAL A 39 -3.08 -15.78 -25.17
C VAL A 39 -1.87 -14.86 -25.15
N SER A 40 -1.89 -13.86 -26.03
CA SER A 40 -0.95 -12.75 -26.03
C SER A 40 -1.42 -11.60 -25.13
N ASP A 41 -0.48 -10.86 -24.53
CA ASP A 41 -0.76 -9.58 -23.88
C ASP A 41 -1.11 -8.44 -24.85
N LYS A 42 -0.91 -8.66 -26.17
CA LYS A 42 -1.39 -7.76 -27.23
C LYS A 42 -2.91 -7.82 -27.39
N ASP A 43 -3.48 -9.02 -27.24
CA ASP A 43 -4.92 -9.25 -27.39
C ASP A 43 -5.67 -9.10 -26.05
N TYR A 44 -5.01 -9.45 -24.94
CA TYR A 44 -5.59 -9.45 -23.61
C TYR A 44 -4.70 -8.70 -22.62
N PRO A 45 -5.14 -7.57 -22.04
CA PRO A 45 -4.28 -6.72 -21.23
C PRO A 45 -3.67 -7.49 -20.05
N PRO A 46 -2.40 -7.22 -19.70
CA PRO A 46 -1.74 -7.99 -18.67
C PRO A 46 -2.28 -7.66 -17.27
N LEU A 47 -2.57 -8.71 -16.51
CA LEU A 47 -3.05 -8.66 -15.13
C LEU A 47 -1.99 -9.14 -14.16
N SER A 48 -1.97 -8.52 -12.97
CA SER A 48 -1.19 -8.95 -11.81
C SER A 48 -2.07 -9.67 -10.80
N VAL A 49 -1.57 -10.78 -10.26
CA VAL A 49 -2.25 -11.55 -9.21
C VAL A 49 -1.42 -11.44 -7.93
N GLY A 50 -1.92 -10.66 -6.98
CA GLY A 50 -1.23 -10.36 -5.73
C GLY A 50 -2.15 -10.51 -4.51
N LYS A 51 -1.67 -10.06 -3.35
CA LYS A 51 -2.45 -10.07 -2.10
C LYS A 51 -3.74 -9.24 -2.19
N MET A 52 -3.79 -8.25 -3.08
CA MET A 52 -4.99 -7.45 -3.36
C MET A 52 -5.98 -8.13 -4.31
N GLY A 53 -5.67 -9.33 -4.80
CA GLY A 53 -6.45 -10.02 -5.82
C GLY A 53 -5.89 -9.81 -7.23
N VAL A 54 -6.78 -9.86 -8.22
CA VAL A 54 -6.47 -9.66 -9.63
C VAL A 54 -6.68 -8.21 -10.00
N VAL A 55 -5.62 -7.54 -10.46
CA VAL A 55 -5.63 -6.12 -10.83
C VAL A 55 -4.89 -5.90 -12.15
N PRO A 56 -5.16 -4.81 -12.89
CA PRO A 56 -4.32 -4.42 -14.02
C PRO A 56 -2.84 -4.32 -13.61
N GLN A 57 -1.95 -4.80 -14.47
CA GLN A 57 -0.52 -4.69 -14.23
C GLN A 57 -0.07 -3.22 -14.34
N LEU A 58 0.75 -2.77 -13.39
CA LEU A 58 1.35 -1.42 -13.43
C LEU A 58 2.36 -1.31 -14.58
N ASP A 59 2.47 -0.12 -15.19
CA ASP A 59 3.42 0.15 -16.28
C ASP A 59 4.88 -0.08 -15.87
N THR A 60 5.19 0.11 -14.58
CA THR A 60 6.51 -0.09 -13.99
C THR A 60 6.84 -1.56 -13.70
N ALA A 61 5.91 -2.48 -13.90
CA ALA A 61 6.15 -3.90 -13.67
C ALA A 61 7.14 -4.44 -14.71
N VAL A 62 8.02 -5.34 -14.28
CA VAL A 62 8.95 -6.03 -15.18
C VAL A 62 8.14 -6.81 -16.22
N LYS A 63 8.26 -6.39 -17.48
CA LYS A 63 7.65 -7.06 -18.63
C LYS A 63 8.58 -8.17 -19.07
N THR A 64 8.05 -9.37 -19.22
CA THR A 64 8.77 -10.49 -19.85
C THR A 64 8.73 -10.33 -21.36
N ASP A 65 9.83 -10.66 -22.04
CA ASP A 65 9.99 -10.56 -23.50
C ASP A 65 9.14 -11.58 -24.30
N ASN A 66 8.17 -12.23 -23.65
CA ASN A 66 7.38 -13.32 -24.21
C ASN A 66 5.88 -13.11 -23.97
N GLY A 67 5.40 -11.95 -24.43
CA GLY A 67 4.00 -11.51 -24.28
C GLY A 67 2.99 -12.49 -24.87
N ASP A 68 3.40 -13.30 -25.85
CA ASP A 68 2.56 -14.25 -26.58
C ASP A 68 2.35 -15.61 -25.87
N ASN A 69 2.87 -15.80 -24.64
CA ASN A 69 2.75 -17.06 -23.88
C ASN A 69 2.23 -16.83 -22.45
N ARG A 70 1.02 -16.29 -22.35
CA ARG A 70 0.35 -15.98 -21.07
C ARG A 70 -0.95 -16.77 -20.93
N LYS A 71 -1.42 -16.98 -19.70
CA LYS A 71 -2.73 -17.62 -19.45
C LYS A 71 -3.85 -16.60 -19.56
N LEU A 72 -4.92 -16.96 -20.26
CA LEU A 72 -6.14 -16.18 -20.28
C LEU A 72 -6.78 -16.15 -18.88
N ILE A 73 -7.30 -15.00 -18.49
CA ILE A 73 -8.20 -14.82 -17.36
C ILE A 73 -9.47 -14.17 -17.91
N ARG A 74 -10.64 -14.69 -17.52
CA ARG A 74 -11.93 -14.06 -17.76
C ARG A 74 -12.50 -13.49 -16.47
N LYS A 75 -13.38 -12.51 -16.60
CA LYS A 75 -14.22 -12.03 -15.52
C LYS A 75 -14.99 -13.20 -14.90
N GLY A 76 -14.90 -13.33 -13.58
CA GLY A 76 -15.48 -14.43 -12.81
C GLY A 76 -14.58 -15.65 -12.63
N ASP A 77 -13.42 -15.72 -13.29
CA ASP A 77 -12.41 -16.73 -12.98
C ASP A 77 -11.71 -16.38 -11.65
N PHE A 78 -11.31 -17.39 -10.88
CA PHE A 78 -10.43 -17.23 -9.73
C PHE A 78 -8.98 -17.48 -10.14
N ALA A 79 -8.09 -16.51 -9.92
CA ALA A 79 -6.68 -16.67 -10.20
C ALA A 79 -5.86 -16.72 -8.91
N ILE A 80 -4.90 -17.64 -8.82
CA ILE A 80 -4.04 -17.82 -7.64
C ILE A 80 -2.59 -18.03 -8.04
N ASN A 81 -1.66 -17.49 -7.26
CA ASN A 81 -0.24 -17.71 -7.45
C ASN A 81 0.18 -19.06 -6.87
N SER A 82 0.74 -19.92 -7.72
CA SER A 82 1.11 -21.29 -7.36
C SER A 82 2.32 -21.39 -6.41
N ARG A 83 3.11 -20.33 -6.21
CA ARG A 83 4.32 -20.38 -5.38
C ARG A 83 4.05 -20.05 -3.91
N SER A 84 4.67 -20.81 -2.99
CA SER A 84 4.52 -20.62 -1.54
C SER A 84 5.09 -19.30 -1.02
N ASP A 85 6.18 -18.78 -1.60
CA ASP A 85 6.71 -17.44 -1.26
C ASP A 85 5.71 -16.28 -1.57
N ARG A 86 4.68 -16.56 -2.38
CA ARG A 86 3.60 -15.62 -2.73
C ARG A 86 2.29 -15.93 -2.03
N LYS A 87 2.36 -16.62 -0.88
CA LYS A 87 1.20 -17.03 -0.07
C LYS A 87 0.13 -15.95 0.08
N GLY A 88 -1.12 -16.35 -0.19
CA GLY A 88 -2.30 -15.49 -0.13
C GLY A 88 -2.48 -14.57 -1.34
N SER A 89 -1.66 -14.71 -2.39
CA SER A 89 -1.85 -13.98 -3.64
C SER A 89 -2.86 -14.69 -4.53
N GLY A 90 -4.07 -14.15 -4.60
CA GLY A 90 -5.14 -14.68 -5.43
C GLY A 90 -6.46 -13.96 -5.23
N GLY A 91 -7.41 -14.21 -6.12
CA GLY A 91 -8.76 -13.65 -6.06
C GLY A 91 -9.57 -13.90 -7.32
N MET A 92 -10.88 -13.66 -7.22
CA MET A 92 -11.75 -13.55 -8.40
C MET A 92 -11.35 -12.35 -9.27
N SER A 93 -11.39 -12.54 -10.59
CA SER A 93 -11.13 -11.49 -11.56
C SER A 93 -12.40 -10.71 -11.89
N ASN A 94 -12.29 -9.38 -11.90
CA ASN A 94 -13.29 -8.48 -12.48
C ASN A 94 -12.97 -8.11 -13.94
N TYR A 95 -11.89 -8.67 -14.49
CA TYR A 95 -11.31 -8.30 -15.77
C TYR A 95 -11.13 -9.51 -16.67
N ASP A 96 -11.23 -9.26 -17.98
CA ASP A 96 -10.65 -10.14 -18.99
C ASP A 96 -9.22 -9.67 -19.26
N GLY A 97 -8.27 -10.60 -19.33
CA GLY A 97 -6.87 -10.24 -19.48
C GLY A 97 -5.94 -11.45 -19.49
N SER A 98 -4.64 -11.19 -19.39
CA SER A 98 -3.61 -12.23 -19.47
C SER A 98 -2.70 -12.22 -18.23
N ALA A 99 -2.36 -13.39 -17.71
CA ALA A 99 -1.46 -13.54 -16.56
C ALA A 99 -0.27 -14.45 -16.88
N SER A 100 0.81 -14.30 -16.12
CA SER A 100 1.98 -15.19 -16.22
C SER A 100 1.61 -16.65 -16.00
N LEU A 101 2.31 -17.59 -16.66
CA LEU A 101 2.01 -19.04 -16.61
C LEU A 101 2.04 -19.67 -15.21
N ILE A 102 2.74 -19.05 -14.26
CA ILE A 102 2.80 -19.53 -12.86
C ILE A 102 1.46 -19.38 -12.13
N ILE A 103 0.56 -18.52 -12.64
CA ILE A 103 -0.78 -18.35 -12.09
C ILE A 103 -1.63 -19.56 -12.47
N THR A 104 -2.37 -20.12 -11.51
CA THR A 104 -3.42 -21.10 -11.77
C THR A 104 -4.75 -20.36 -11.89
N VAL A 105 -5.47 -20.56 -12.99
CA VAL A 105 -6.74 -19.89 -13.29
C VAL A 105 -7.86 -20.92 -13.20
N LEU A 106 -8.84 -20.68 -12.34
CA LEU A 106 -9.95 -21.58 -12.04
C LEU A 106 -11.26 -21.01 -12.57
N LYS A 107 -11.89 -21.73 -13.49
CA LYS A 107 -13.21 -21.44 -14.02
C LYS A 107 -14.28 -22.15 -13.17
N PRO A 108 -15.27 -21.42 -12.61
CA PRO A 108 -16.39 -22.05 -11.91
C PRO A 108 -17.29 -22.85 -12.86
N HIS A 109 -17.82 -23.99 -12.41
CA HIS A 109 -18.70 -24.88 -13.21
C HIS A 109 -20.17 -24.45 -13.24
N HIS A 110 -20.66 -23.82 -12.18
CA HIS A 110 -22.06 -23.46 -12.00
C HIS A 110 -22.18 -21.96 -11.69
N GLU A 111 -23.41 -21.45 -11.69
CA GLU A 111 -23.73 -20.13 -11.18
C GLU A 111 -23.53 -20.07 -9.65
N LEU A 112 -22.27 -19.90 -9.26
CA LEU A 112 -21.85 -19.69 -7.90
C LEU A 112 -21.81 -18.19 -7.60
N ASN A 113 -21.95 -17.82 -6.34
CA ASN A 113 -21.60 -16.46 -5.95
C ASN A 113 -20.07 -16.34 -5.96
N VAL A 114 -19.52 -15.71 -7.00
CA VAL A 114 -18.07 -15.55 -7.16
C VAL A 114 -17.44 -14.80 -5.96
N ASN A 115 -18.15 -13.84 -5.36
CA ASN A 115 -17.65 -13.10 -4.20
C ASN A 115 -17.57 -13.98 -2.94
N PHE A 116 -18.48 -14.93 -2.78
CA PHE A 116 -18.38 -15.90 -1.68
C PHE A 116 -17.09 -16.71 -1.81
N TYR A 117 -16.79 -17.24 -3.00
CA TYR A 117 -15.56 -17.98 -3.24
C TYR A 117 -14.32 -17.10 -3.25
N HIS A 118 -14.45 -15.82 -3.60
CA HIS A 118 -13.39 -14.84 -3.42
C HIS A 118 -12.97 -14.74 -1.94
N TYR A 119 -13.93 -14.64 -1.02
CA TYR A 119 -13.65 -14.62 0.41
C TYR A 119 -13.16 -15.98 0.93
N LEU A 120 -13.81 -17.07 0.52
CA LEU A 120 -13.49 -18.43 0.96
C LEU A 120 -12.04 -18.82 0.60
N LEU A 121 -11.67 -18.67 -0.67
CA LEU A 121 -10.37 -19.12 -1.18
C LEU A 121 -9.22 -18.16 -0.86
N ARG A 122 -9.51 -16.98 -0.30
CA ARG A 122 -8.50 -16.04 0.20
C ARG A 122 -8.35 -16.08 1.72
N ASN A 123 -9.16 -16.87 2.41
CA ASN A 123 -9.01 -16.99 3.85
C ASN A 123 -7.68 -17.67 4.22
N HIS A 124 -7.21 -17.40 5.44
CA HIS A 124 -5.92 -17.89 5.90
C HIS A 124 -5.83 -19.42 5.87
N TYR A 125 -6.83 -20.13 6.39
CA TYR A 125 -6.82 -21.59 6.50
C TYR A 125 -6.81 -22.32 5.15
N PHE A 126 -7.54 -21.83 4.16
CA PHE A 126 -7.50 -22.36 2.81
C PHE A 126 -6.14 -22.09 2.16
N SER A 127 -5.58 -20.90 2.36
CA SER A 127 -4.22 -20.59 1.89
C SER A 127 -3.21 -21.58 2.47
N GLU A 128 -3.25 -21.84 3.79
CA GLU A 128 -2.43 -22.87 4.43
C GLU A 128 -2.60 -24.24 3.77
N GLU A 129 -3.84 -24.70 3.60
CA GLU A 129 -4.13 -25.99 2.98
C GLU A 129 -3.64 -26.07 1.52
N PHE A 130 -3.85 -25.01 0.75
CA PHE A 130 -3.40 -24.93 -0.63
C PHE A 130 -1.88 -25.11 -0.73
N TYR A 131 -1.10 -24.43 0.10
CA TYR A 131 0.36 -24.56 0.07
C TYR A 131 0.87 -25.83 0.75
N ARG A 132 0.13 -26.42 1.70
CA ARG A 132 0.42 -27.75 2.26
C ARG A 132 0.42 -28.85 1.20
N ASN A 133 -0.34 -28.66 0.13
CA ASN A 133 -0.38 -29.57 -1.02
C ASN A 133 0.71 -29.25 -2.07
N GLY A 134 1.60 -28.29 -1.81
CA GLY A 134 2.69 -27.92 -2.70
C GLY A 134 3.81 -28.95 -2.75
N LYS A 135 4.60 -28.91 -3.84
CA LYS A 135 5.76 -29.80 -4.04
C LYS A 135 7.02 -28.98 -4.30
N GLY A 136 8.15 -29.48 -3.81
CA GLY A 136 9.49 -28.94 -4.05
C GLY A 136 10.49 -29.38 -2.97
N LEU A 137 11.77 -29.08 -3.17
CA LEU A 137 12.84 -29.46 -2.23
C LEU A 137 12.86 -28.58 -0.98
N VAL A 138 12.57 -27.29 -1.13
CA VAL A 138 12.55 -26.29 -0.05
C VAL A 138 11.13 -25.78 0.10
N SER A 139 10.58 -25.81 1.32
CA SER A 139 9.19 -25.44 1.62
C SER A 139 8.80 -24.05 1.12
N ASP A 140 9.73 -23.11 1.20
CA ASP A 140 9.52 -21.72 0.81
C ASP A 140 9.51 -21.51 -0.71
N LEU A 141 9.82 -22.55 -1.48
CA LEU A 141 9.83 -22.56 -2.95
C LEU A 141 8.89 -23.63 -3.53
N TRP A 142 7.99 -24.16 -2.71
CA TRP A 142 6.97 -25.09 -3.18
C TRP A 142 6.06 -24.45 -4.22
N THR A 143 5.71 -25.26 -5.21
CA THR A 143 4.69 -24.92 -6.21
C THR A 143 3.52 -25.87 -6.06
N THR A 144 2.32 -25.33 -5.85
CA THR A 144 1.08 -26.10 -5.86
C THR A 144 0.40 -25.93 -7.22
N LYS A 145 0.28 -26.99 -8.01
CA LYS A 145 -0.44 -26.96 -9.29
C LYS A 145 -1.88 -27.42 -9.11
N TRP A 146 -2.65 -27.31 -10.19
CA TRP A 146 -4.04 -27.75 -10.22
C TRP A 146 -4.18 -29.24 -9.85
N GLU A 147 -3.28 -30.09 -10.34
CA GLU A 147 -3.29 -31.54 -10.12
C GLU A 147 -3.30 -31.92 -8.64
N GLU A 148 -2.57 -31.17 -7.81
CA GLU A 148 -2.54 -31.33 -6.36
C GLU A 148 -3.79 -30.72 -5.70
N MET A 149 -4.10 -29.45 -5.99
CA MET A 149 -5.16 -28.73 -5.27
C MET A 149 -6.59 -29.19 -5.62
N ARG A 150 -6.81 -29.78 -6.80
CA ARG A 150 -8.16 -30.14 -7.28
C ARG A 150 -8.90 -31.13 -6.36
N ASN A 151 -8.16 -31.79 -5.48
CA ASN A 151 -8.67 -32.76 -4.51
C ASN A 151 -8.94 -32.18 -3.12
N ILE A 152 -8.58 -30.91 -2.87
CA ILE A 152 -8.91 -30.21 -1.63
C ILE A 152 -10.43 -30.14 -1.48
N TYR A 153 -10.93 -30.46 -0.29
CA TYR A 153 -12.34 -30.29 0.04
C TYR A 153 -12.63 -28.83 0.37
N ILE A 154 -13.73 -28.31 -0.15
CA ILE A 154 -14.24 -26.97 0.14
C ILE A 154 -15.73 -27.05 0.51
N PRO A 155 -16.20 -26.14 1.38
CA PRO A 155 -17.62 -26.01 1.66
C PRO A 155 -18.36 -25.36 0.47
N VAL A 156 -19.58 -25.83 0.25
CA VAL A 156 -20.53 -25.33 -0.74
C VAL A 156 -21.86 -25.10 -0.02
N PRO A 157 -22.09 -23.87 0.48
CA PRO A 157 -23.38 -23.48 1.04
C PRO A 157 -24.46 -23.40 -0.04
N PRO A 158 -25.76 -23.43 0.33
CA PRO A 158 -26.85 -23.03 -0.56
C PRO A 158 -26.61 -21.64 -1.15
N ARG A 159 -27.03 -21.40 -2.40
CA ARG A 159 -26.75 -20.15 -3.11
C ARG A 159 -27.23 -18.91 -2.37
N GLU A 160 -28.45 -18.95 -1.81
CA GLU A 160 -29.00 -17.85 -1.02
C GLU A 160 -28.14 -17.54 0.22
N GLU A 161 -27.58 -18.55 0.86
CA GLU A 161 -26.68 -18.36 2.00
C GLU A 161 -25.34 -17.77 1.57
N GLN A 162 -24.79 -18.16 0.41
CA GLN A 162 -23.60 -17.53 -0.15
C GLN A 162 -23.83 -16.01 -0.30
N ASP A 163 -24.98 -15.62 -0.86
CA ASP A 163 -25.34 -14.21 -1.05
C ASP A 163 -25.54 -13.48 0.30
N GLN A 164 -26.17 -14.13 1.30
CA GLN A 164 -26.31 -13.57 2.65
C GLN A 164 -24.97 -13.34 3.34
N ILE A 165 -24.04 -14.29 3.23
CA ILE A 165 -22.69 -14.19 3.80
C ILE A 165 -21.94 -13.03 3.15
N VAL A 166 -21.98 -12.92 1.83
CA VAL A 166 -21.33 -11.83 1.09
C VAL A 166 -21.89 -10.48 1.53
N ARG A 167 -23.22 -10.31 1.58
CA ARG A 167 -23.83 -9.05 2.06
C ARG A 167 -23.40 -8.69 3.49
N TYR A 168 -23.32 -9.68 4.38
CA TYR A 168 -22.85 -9.46 5.74
C TYR A 168 -21.38 -9.02 5.79
N LEU A 169 -20.51 -9.69 5.04
CA LEU A 169 -19.08 -9.35 4.96
C LEU A 169 -18.88 -7.95 4.37
N ASP A 170 -19.55 -7.62 3.28
CA ASP A 170 -19.46 -6.31 2.62
C ASP A 170 -19.92 -5.18 3.57
N TRP A 171 -20.99 -5.41 4.33
CA TRP A 171 -21.46 -4.46 5.35
C TRP A 171 -20.43 -4.24 6.48
N GLN A 172 -19.83 -5.32 6.98
CA GLN A 172 -18.78 -5.24 8.01
C GLN A 172 -17.54 -4.53 7.49
N ILE A 173 -17.07 -4.89 6.30
CA ILE A 173 -15.92 -4.26 5.65
C ILE A 173 -16.18 -2.78 5.40
N SER A 174 -17.39 -2.40 4.98
CA SER A 174 -17.77 -1.00 4.78
C SER A 174 -17.68 -0.18 6.08
N LYS A 175 -18.14 -0.72 7.21
CA LYS A 175 -17.98 -0.08 8.52
C LYS A 175 -16.51 0.13 8.90
N ILE A 176 -15.67 -0.90 8.70
CA ILE A 176 -14.23 -0.82 8.97
C ILE A 176 -13.59 0.27 8.10
N ASN A 177 -13.92 0.28 6.80
CA ASN A 177 -13.42 1.30 5.89
C ASN A 177 -13.87 2.70 6.31
N HIS A 178 -15.12 2.89 6.73
CA HIS A 178 -15.59 4.19 7.22
C HIS A 178 -14.79 4.67 8.43
N MET A 179 -14.48 3.79 9.39
CA MET A 179 -13.62 4.12 10.53
C MET A 179 -12.20 4.49 10.09
N ILE A 180 -11.60 3.73 9.17
CA ILE A 180 -10.26 4.03 8.62
C ILE A 180 -10.23 5.44 8.00
N HIS A 181 -11.22 5.79 7.18
CA HIS A 181 -11.30 7.12 6.58
C HIS A 181 -11.46 8.22 7.64
N GLY A 182 -12.25 7.97 8.68
CA GLY A 182 -12.40 8.88 9.82
C GLY A 182 -11.07 9.14 10.53
N PHE A 183 -10.31 8.08 10.85
CA PHE A 183 -8.99 8.21 11.47
C PHE A 183 -7.98 8.93 10.58
N GLN A 184 -7.95 8.63 9.27
CA GLN A 184 -7.07 9.33 8.32
C GLN A 184 -7.37 10.83 8.26
N LYS A 185 -8.66 11.21 8.26
CA LYS A 185 -9.06 12.62 8.33
C LYS A 185 -8.61 13.27 9.63
N GLN A 186 -8.73 12.57 10.76
CA GLN A 186 -8.29 13.07 12.06
C GLN A 186 -6.76 13.29 12.11
N ILE A 187 -5.97 12.35 11.57
CA ILE A 187 -4.52 12.50 11.44
C ILE A 187 -4.18 13.77 10.66
N LYS A 188 -4.81 13.98 9.50
CA LYS A 188 -4.59 15.18 8.67
C LYS A 188 -4.91 16.48 9.44
N LEU A 189 -6.05 16.52 10.14
CA LEU A 189 -6.43 17.69 10.93
C LEU A 189 -5.47 17.97 12.09
N LEU A 190 -4.93 16.92 12.72
CA LEU A 190 -3.92 17.07 13.77
C LEU A 190 -2.59 17.60 13.22
N GLU A 191 -2.19 17.16 12.02
CA GLU A 191 -1.01 17.71 11.33
C GLU A 191 -1.19 19.19 10.99
N GLU A 192 -2.34 19.58 10.44
CA GLU A 192 -2.68 20.98 10.17
C GLU A 192 -2.67 21.82 11.45
N ARG A 193 -3.33 21.33 12.51
CA ARG A 193 -3.36 22.01 13.82
C ARG A 193 -1.96 22.16 14.41
N LYS A 194 -1.09 21.15 14.29
CA LYS A 194 0.30 21.22 14.75
C LYS A 194 1.05 22.34 14.03
N VAL A 195 0.95 22.42 12.70
CA VAL A 195 1.59 23.48 11.91
C VAL A 195 1.07 24.85 12.34
N THR A 196 -0.25 25.02 12.45
CA THR A 196 -0.84 26.29 12.91
C THR A 196 -0.39 26.66 14.32
N LEU A 197 -0.33 25.69 15.24
CA LEU A 197 0.10 25.94 16.62
C LEU A 197 1.57 26.37 16.69
N ILE A 198 2.46 25.70 15.95
CA ILE A 198 3.88 26.11 15.86
C ILE A 198 3.98 27.51 15.26
N ASN A 199 3.32 27.76 14.13
CA ASN A 199 3.34 29.06 13.47
C ASN A 199 2.86 30.17 14.41
N ASN A 200 1.75 29.95 15.12
CA ASN A 200 1.23 30.91 16.09
C ASN A 200 2.21 31.11 17.25
N ALA A 201 2.76 30.04 17.82
CA ALA A 201 3.70 30.14 18.93
C ALA A 201 4.97 30.94 18.57
N VAL A 202 5.55 30.71 17.38
CA VAL A 202 6.80 31.36 16.96
C VAL A 202 6.60 32.78 16.40
N THR A 203 5.38 33.16 16.00
CA THR A 203 5.09 34.50 15.45
C THR A 203 4.31 35.40 16.40
N LYS A 204 3.48 34.83 17.28
CA LYS A 204 2.58 35.56 18.19
C LYS A 204 2.78 35.19 19.66
N GLY A 205 3.69 34.28 19.98
CA GLY A 205 3.87 33.77 21.34
C GLY A 205 2.81 32.75 21.75
N ILE A 206 2.92 32.25 22.97
CA ILE A 206 2.05 31.19 23.53
C ILE A 206 0.84 31.74 24.30
N ASP A 207 0.91 32.99 24.76
CA ASP A 207 -0.13 33.64 25.54
C ASP A 207 -0.85 34.68 24.66
N PRO A 208 -2.14 34.46 24.32
CA PRO A 208 -2.91 35.36 23.47
C PRO A 208 -3.34 36.66 24.17
N THR A 209 -3.16 36.77 25.49
CA THR A 209 -3.57 37.95 26.27
C THR A 209 -2.52 39.05 26.28
N VAL A 210 -1.30 38.73 25.85
CA VAL A 210 -0.19 39.70 25.78
C VAL A 210 -0.52 40.77 24.74
N PRO A 211 -0.36 42.07 25.08
CA PRO A 211 -0.54 43.15 24.11
C PRO A 211 0.31 42.93 22.86
N VAL A 212 -0.27 43.18 21.69
CA VAL A 212 0.42 43.08 20.42
C VAL A 212 0.76 44.46 19.88
N GLN A 213 1.84 44.55 19.12
CA GLN A 213 2.22 45.75 18.36
C GLN A 213 2.16 45.44 16.86
N ASN A 214 1.62 46.39 16.09
CA ASN A 214 1.64 46.34 14.63
C ASN A 214 2.96 46.94 14.13
N ILE A 215 3.65 46.21 13.25
CA ILE A 215 4.87 46.69 12.61
C ILE A 215 4.56 46.87 11.11
N PRO A 216 4.39 48.11 10.62
CA PRO A 216 4.10 48.39 9.22
C PRO A 216 5.13 47.73 8.29
N GLY A 217 4.65 47.02 7.27
CA GLY A 217 5.51 46.30 6.31
C GLY A 217 6.12 44.99 6.83
N CYS A 218 5.81 44.57 8.06
CA CYS A 218 6.24 43.28 8.58
C CYS A 218 5.42 42.14 7.95
N TRP A 219 6.09 41.19 7.31
CA TRP A 219 5.46 40.00 6.74
C TRP A 219 4.80 39.09 7.81
N MET A 220 5.24 39.20 9.07
CA MET A 220 4.63 38.48 10.20
C MET A 220 3.37 39.17 10.75
N GLY A 221 3.08 40.40 10.32
CA GLY A 221 1.98 41.21 10.84
C GLY A 221 2.23 41.68 12.27
N ASN A 222 1.27 41.40 13.17
CA ASN A 222 1.34 41.78 14.58
C ASN A 222 2.22 40.80 15.38
N ILE A 223 3.09 41.33 16.23
CA ILE A 223 3.93 40.54 17.16
C ILE A 223 3.67 40.98 18.61
N PRO A 224 4.05 40.18 19.64
CA PRO A 224 3.95 40.62 21.02
C PRO A 224 4.71 41.93 21.28
N ALA A 225 4.10 42.86 22.00
CA ALA A 225 4.64 44.20 22.24
C ALA A 225 6.00 44.20 22.95
N HIS A 226 6.28 43.16 23.75
CA HIS A 226 7.55 43.01 24.45
C HIS A 226 8.66 42.40 23.56
N TRP A 227 8.35 41.92 22.35
CA TRP A 227 9.34 41.39 21.42
C TRP A 227 10.04 42.52 20.67
N LYS A 228 11.36 42.40 20.53
CA LYS A 228 12.20 43.36 19.81
C LYS A 228 12.55 42.83 18.43
N MET A 229 12.37 43.67 17.41
CA MET A 229 12.87 43.39 16.07
C MET A 229 14.35 43.75 15.97
N ILE A 230 15.19 42.76 15.66
CA ILE A 230 16.61 42.97 15.40
C ILE A 230 16.96 42.46 14.00
N PRO A 231 17.88 43.11 13.27
CA PRO A 231 18.34 42.62 11.98
C PRO A 231 18.96 41.22 12.11
N SER A 232 18.64 40.32 11.17
CA SER A 232 19.15 38.93 11.18
C SER A 232 20.68 38.85 11.24
N LYS A 233 21.41 39.80 10.64
CA LYS A 233 22.88 39.91 10.70
C LYS A 233 23.45 40.09 12.11
N ARG A 234 22.63 40.43 13.11
CA ARG A 234 23.04 40.49 14.52
C ARG A 234 22.92 39.13 15.23
N VAL A 235 22.17 38.19 14.64
CA VAL A 235 21.90 36.86 15.20
C VAL A 235 22.68 35.79 14.45
N PHE A 236 22.79 35.94 13.12
CA PHE A 236 23.45 34.98 12.25
C PHE A 236 24.67 35.62 11.58
N VAL A 237 25.72 34.82 11.43
CA VAL A 237 26.86 35.09 10.58
C VAL A 237 26.84 34.07 9.45
N GLU A 238 27.13 34.52 8.23
CA GLU A 238 27.21 33.61 7.08
C GLU A 238 28.40 32.65 7.25
N GLY A 239 28.13 31.35 7.26
CA GLY A 239 29.17 30.33 7.13
C GLY A 239 29.82 30.42 5.75
N LYS A 240 31.14 30.62 5.72
CA LYS A 240 31.95 30.74 4.50
C LYS A 240 32.94 29.59 4.31
N GLU A 241 33.02 28.69 5.29
CA GLU A 241 33.90 27.54 5.23
C GLU A 241 33.55 26.64 4.06
N ARG A 242 34.57 26.27 3.30
CA ARG A 242 34.44 25.30 2.20
C ARG A 242 34.30 23.91 2.77
N ARG A 243 33.61 23.04 2.03
CA ARG A 243 33.50 21.62 2.32
C ARG A 243 34.88 21.01 2.65
N ARG A 244 34.92 20.18 3.69
CA ARG A 244 36.08 19.35 4.07
C ARG A 244 35.96 17.97 3.43
N ASP A 245 37.08 17.26 3.28
CA ASP A 245 37.08 15.93 2.64
C ASP A 245 36.27 14.89 3.43
N GLU A 246 36.26 15.02 4.76
CA GLU A 246 35.49 14.19 5.69
C GLU A 246 33.99 14.52 5.75
N ASP A 247 33.55 15.61 5.12
CA ASP A 247 32.15 16.04 5.16
C ASP A 247 31.23 15.09 4.39
N VAL A 248 30.13 14.72 5.05
CA VAL A 248 29.04 13.97 4.46
C VAL A 248 28.07 14.92 3.75
N SER A 249 27.71 14.59 2.51
CA SER A 249 26.70 15.34 1.76
C SER A 249 25.37 15.40 2.50
N ALA A 250 24.87 16.62 2.74
CA ALA A 250 23.61 16.88 3.42
C ALA A 250 22.53 17.39 2.46
N THR A 251 21.26 17.18 2.82
CA THR A 251 20.08 17.63 2.10
C THR A 251 19.23 18.49 3.03
N ALA A 252 18.85 19.68 2.53
CA ALA A 252 17.89 20.54 3.21
C ALA A 252 16.45 20.08 2.92
N SER A 253 15.78 19.53 3.93
CA SER A 253 14.40 19.05 3.87
C SER A 253 13.48 19.94 4.71
N GLN A 254 12.34 20.33 4.15
CA GLN A 254 11.29 21.01 4.92
C GLN A 254 10.69 20.10 6.01
N LYS A 255 10.75 18.78 5.82
CA LYS A 255 10.17 17.79 6.75
C LYS A 255 11.14 17.35 7.84
N TYR A 256 12.43 17.26 7.51
CA TYR A 256 13.45 16.68 8.40
C TYR A 256 14.54 17.67 8.84
N GLY A 257 14.52 18.90 8.35
CA GLY A 257 15.64 19.82 8.52
C GLY A 257 16.83 19.41 7.65
N ILE A 258 18.04 19.61 8.15
CA ILE A 258 19.28 19.25 7.46
C ILE A 258 19.69 17.85 7.90
N ILE A 259 19.66 16.89 6.97
CA ILE A 259 20.05 15.50 7.22
C ILE A 259 21.01 15.01 6.14
N SER A 260 21.76 13.95 6.40
CA SER A 260 22.62 13.36 5.36
C SER A 260 21.77 12.91 4.17
N GLN A 261 22.35 12.99 2.97
CA GLN A 261 21.67 12.60 1.75
C GLN A 261 21.33 11.11 1.75
N GLU A 262 22.18 10.27 2.34
CA GLU A 262 21.91 8.85 2.52
C GLU A 262 20.69 8.62 3.42
N GLU A 263 20.61 9.30 4.57
CA GLU A 263 19.48 9.18 5.49
C GLU A 263 18.18 9.68 4.83
N TYR A 264 18.26 10.76 4.06
CA TYR A 264 17.12 11.24 3.28
C TYR A 264 16.62 10.18 2.28
N MET A 265 17.53 9.56 1.51
CA MET A 265 17.18 8.50 0.57
C MET A 265 16.57 7.28 1.27
N ARG A 266 17.13 6.89 2.43
CA ARG A 266 16.64 5.79 3.26
C ARG A 266 15.20 6.05 3.74
N ARG A 267 14.90 7.27 4.20
CA ARG A 267 13.57 7.65 4.70
C ARG A 267 12.53 7.79 3.60
N GLU A 268 12.89 8.37 2.46
CA GLU A 268 11.96 8.63 1.36
C GLU A 268 11.86 7.47 0.35
N GLY A 269 12.70 6.43 0.49
CA GLY A 269 12.72 5.28 -0.40
C GLY A 269 13.07 5.63 -1.85
N ARG A 270 13.78 6.75 -2.06
CA ARG A 270 14.12 7.30 -3.38
C ARG A 270 15.63 7.39 -3.54
N ARG A 271 16.14 6.99 -4.71
CA ARG A 271 17.52 7.29 -5.13
C ARG A 271 17.57 8.68 -5.74
N ILE A 272 18.38 9.55 -5.16
CA ILE A 272 18.66 10.88 -5.71
C ILE A 272 20.04 10.84 -6.38
N VAL A 273 20.22 11.59 -7.45
CA VAL A 273 21.53 11.77 -8.08
C VAL A 273 22.47 12.40 -7.06
N VAL A 274 23.55 11.70 -6.74
CA VAL A 274 24.64 12.25 -5.95
C VAL A 274 25.47 13.13 -6.88
N ALA A 275 25.69 14.38 -6.47
CA ALA A 275 26.53 15.28 -7.25
C ALA A 275 27.98 14.78 -7.19
N ASN A 276 28.53 14.39 -8.33
CA ASN A 276 29.92 13.92 -8.44
C ASN A 276 30.86 14.98 -9.06
N GLN A 277 30.33 16.16 -9.39
CA GLN A 277 31.06 17.28 -9.99
C GLN A 277 30.58 18.61 -9.38
N GLY A 278 31.46 19.61 -9.33
CA GLY A 278 31.15 20.94 -8.79
C GLY A 278 31.05 21.00 -7.25
N LEU A 279 31.66 20.02 -6.56
CA LEU A 279 31.68 19.94 -5.09
C LEU A 279 32.54 21.05 -4.45
N ASP A 280 33.43 21.69 -5.21
CA ASP A 280 34.30 22.78 -4.75
C ASP A 280 33.50 24.01 -4.30
N ASN A 281 32.26 24.14 -4.79
CA ASN A 281 31.33 25.20 -4.42
C ASN A 281 30.47 24.88 -3.19
N TRP A 282 30.66 23.72 -2.57
CA TRP A 282 29.92 23.32 -1.39
C TRP A 282 30.53 23.93 -0.13
N LYS A 283 29.67 24.15 0.86
CA LYS A 283 30.03 24.72 2.16
C LYS A 283 30.03 23.63 3.23
N HIS A 284 30.95 23.76 4.18
CA HIS A 284 30.90 22.99 5.41
C HIS A 284 29.70 23.46 6.26
N VAL A 285 29.08 22.53 6.99
CA VAL A 285 27.92 22.79 7.84
C VAL A 285 28.10 22.04 9.15
N ASP A 286 28.22 22.78 10.24
CA ASP A 286 28.27 22.21 11.58
C ASP A 286 26.88 21.91 12.14
N LEU A 287 26.82 21.04 13.15
CA LEU A 287 25.61 20.83 13.94
C LEU A 287 25.12 22.16 14.55
N GLY A 288 23.82 22.41 14.43
CA GLY A 288 23.19 23.65 14.90
C GLY A 288 23.24 24.81 13.91
N ASN A 289 23.91 24.68 12.76
CA ASN A 289 23.85 25.68 11.70
C ASN A 289 22.45 25.74 11.08
N PHE A 290 21.94 26.95 10.86
CA PHE A 290 20.73 27.17 10.07
C PHE A 290 21.08 27.22 8.58
N VAL A 291 20.64 26.22 7.83
CA VAL A 291 20.91 26.13 6.38
C VAL A 291 19.62 26.30 5.60
N ILE A 292 19.67 27.14 4.58
CA ILE A 292 18.55 27.39 3.67
C ILE A 292 18.97 27.21 2.22
N SER A 293 18.12 26.56 1.44
CA SER A 293 18.27 26.48 -0.01
C SER A 293 17.41 27.55 -0.67
N LEU A 294 18.01 28.45 -1.42
CA LEU A 294 17.30 29.53 -2.12
C LEU A 294 16.31 29.00 -3.17
N ARG A 295 16.56 27.81 -3.74
CA ARG A 295 15.63 27.15 -4.68
C ARG A 295 14.32 26.74 -3.99
N SER A 296 14.35 26.51 -2.68
CA SER A 296 13.16 26.13 -1.90
C SER A 296 12.16 27.28 -1.72
N PHE A 297 12.55 28.54 -1.96
CA PHE A 297 11.70 29.73 -1.80
C PHE A 297 11.00 30.18 -3.09
N GLN A 298 11.43 29.72 -4.27
CA GLN A 298 10.86 30.16 -5.56
C GLN A 298 9.39 29.73 -5.77
N ARG A 299 8.91 28.73 -5.03
CA ARG A 299 7.49 28.29 -5.09
C ARG A 299 6.53 29.16 -4.27
N LEU A 300 7.02 29.86 -3.25
CA LEU A 300 6.20 30.64 -2.31
C LEU A 300 5.94 32.08 -2.78
N MET A 301 6.82 32.67 -3.61
CA MET A 301 6.69 34.06 -4.07
C MET A 301 5.66 34.29 -5.19
N LYS A 302 4.96 33.26 -5.68
CA LYS A 302 3.89 33.43 -6.69
C LYS A 302 2.50 33.72 -6.11
N CYS A 303 2.34 33.66 -4.78
CA CYS A 303 1.11 34.03 -4.10
C CYS A 303 1.39 35.24 -3.21
N HIS A 304 1.29 36.44 -3.76
CA HIS A 304 0.98 37.72 -3.08
C HIS A 304 1.38 38.91 -3.96
N HIS A 305 0.88 38.96 -5.20
CA HIS A 305 0.73 40.22 -5.95
C HIS A 305 -0.68 40.21 -6.54
N SER A 306 -1.64 40.59 -5.69
CA SER A 306 -2.99 41.03 -6.04
C SER A 306 -3.46 41.93 -4.91
#